data_AF-A0A9D7MTN5-F1
#
_entry.id   AF-A0A9D7MTN5-F1
#
_cell.length_a   1.000
_cell.length_b   1.000
_cell.length_c   1.000
_cell.angle_alpha   90.00
_cell.angle_beta   90.00
_cell.angle_gamma   90.00
#
_symmetry.space_group_name_H-M   'P 1'
#
loop_
_entity.id
_entity.type
_entity.pdbx_description
1 polymer ?
#
loop_
_entity_poly.entity_id
_entity_poly.type
_entity_poly.pdbx_seq_one_letter_code
_entity_poly.pdbx_strand_id
1 'polypeptide(L)'
;MQLWGGALADTLDWLRANGKQVILIGPVPVYDKSVPLAQALEVASQRKLLHSTADQQRIKHAPFYEVVAAAQPGPSFRFLDPVQWMCSSECITMKGGVTLYRDSHHLSVAGVEALLEQVAVGLEL
;
A
#
# COMPACT_ATOMS: atom_id res chain seq x y z
N MET A 1 -21.69 9.16 -8.28
CA MET A 1 -21.27 8.98 -6.88
C MET A 1 -19.74 9.05 -6.87
N GLN A 2 -19.19 10.25 -6.69
CA GLN A 2 -17.78 10.54 -6.99
C GLN A 2 -17.29 11.64 -6.02
N LEU A 3 -17.05 11.27 -4.76
CA LEU A 3 -16.63 12.22 -3.72
C LEU A 3 -15.24 11.91 -3.15
N TRP A 4 -14.67 10.74 -3.42
CA TRP A 4 -13.44 10.29 -2.75
C TRP A 4 -12.14 10.65 -3.52
N GLY A 5 -12.16 10.65 -4.86
CA GLY A 5 -10.99 11.07 -5.66
C GLY A 5 -10.70 12.57 -5.55
N GLY A 6 -11.74 13.38 -5.33
CA GLY A 6 -11.62 14.85 -5.22
C GLY A 6 -10.76 15.28 -4.03
N ALA A 7 -11.01 14.73 -2.83
CA ALA A 7 -10.34 15.21 -1.62
C ALA A 7 -8.82 15.02 -1.64
N LEU A 8 -8.32 13.90 -2.18
CA LEU A 8 -6.87 13.70 -2.33
C LEU A 8 -6.29 14.67 -3.37
N ALA A 9 -6.94 14.82 -4.52
CA ALA A 9 -6.50 15.76 -5.55
C ALA A 9 -6.47 17.20 -5.02
N ASP A 10 -7.53 17.64 -4.34
CA ASP A 10 -7.63 18.96 -3.70
C ASP A 10 -6.51 19.18 -2.67
N THR A 11 -6.17 18.14 -1.91
CA THR A 11 -5.08 18.18 -0.93
C THR A 11 -3.72 18.35 -1.63
N LEU A 12 -3.47 17.59 -2.70
CA LEU A 12 -2.23 17.69 -3.48
C LEU A 12 -2.10 19.07 -4.14
N ASP A 13 -3.18 19.60 -4.68
CA ASP A 13 -3.20 20.93 -5.30
C ASP A 13 -2.98 22.03 -4.26
N TRP A 14 -3.59 21.92 -3.07
CA TRP A 14 -3.35 22.85 -1.98
C TRP A 14 -1.89 22.83 -1.53
N LEU A 15 -1.29 21.66 -1.34
CA LEU A 15 0.11 21.52 -0.96
C LEU A 15 1.05 22.14 -2.02
N ARG A 16 0.79 21.87 -3.30
CA ARG A 16 1.55 22.44 -4.42
C ARG A 16 1.42 23.96 -4.48
N ALA A 17 0.20 24.49 -4.36
CA ALA A 17 -0.06 25.94 -4.36
C ALA A 17 0.63 26.66 -3.20
N ASN A 18 0.92 25.95 -2.10
CA ASN A 18 1.65 26.45 -0.94
C ASN A 18 3.15 26.10 -0.95
N GLY A 19 3.69 25.76 -2.13
CA GLY A 19 5.12 25.53 -2.33
C GLY A 19 5.68 24.33 -1.57
N LYS A 20 4.85 23.35 -1.21
CA LYS A 20 5.30 22.14 -0.51
C LYS A 20 5.78 21.08 -1.51
N GLN A 21 6.84 20.39 -1.13
CA GLN A 21 7.22 19.12 -1.75
C GLN A 21 6.38 18.01 -1.13
N VAL A 22 5.88 17.11 -1.97
CA VAL A 22 4.98 16.05 -1.54
C VAL A 22 5.59 14.69 -1.86
N ILE A 23 5.67 13.85 -0.84
CA ILE A 23 5.92 12.42 -0.99
C ILE A 23 4.62 11.72 -0.61
N LEU A 24 3.95 11.15 -1.60
CA LEU A 24 2.71 10.40 -1.40
C LEU A 24 3.06 8.92 -1.29
N ILE A 25 2.75 8.32 -0.14
CA ILE A 25 2.90 6.88 0.09
C ILE A 25 1.55 6.22 -0.23
N GLY A 26 1.59 5.24 -1.13
CA GLY A 26 0.42 4.51 -1.59
C GLY A 26 -0.17 3.53 -0.58
N PRO A 27 -1.26 2.86 -0.94
CA PRO A 27 -1.85 1.82 -0.12
C PRO A 27 -0.92 0.62 0.01
N VAL A 28 -1.11 -0.16 1.08
CA VAL A 28 -0.61 -1.53 1.21
C VAL A 28 -1.67 -2.52 0.72
N PRO A 29 -1.32 -3.77 0.39
CA PRO A 29 -2.32 -4.78 0.05
C PRO A 29 -3.39 -4.95 1.15
N VAL A 30 -4.66 -5.04 0.76
CA VAL A 30 -5.78 -5.22 1.68
C VAL A 30 -6.54 -6.52 1.41
N TYR A 31 -7.04 -7.11 2.49
CA TYR A 31 -7.71 -8.40 2.49
C TYR A 31 -9.10 -8.28 3.12
N ASP A 32 -9.99 -9.21 2.78
CA ASP A 32 -11.38 -9.20 3.26
C ASP A 32 -11.51 -9.85 4.65
N LYS A 33 -10.43 -10.47 5.12
CA LYS A 33 -10.33 -11.15 6.42
C LYS A 33 -9.08 -10.70 7.14
N SER A 34 -9.08 -10.81 8.47
CA SER A 34 -7.87 -10.63 9.26
C SER A 34 -6.76 -11.57 8.77
N VAL A 35 -5.62 -11.00 8.40
CA VAL A 35 -4.48 -11.75 7.86
C VAL A 35 -3.92 -12.73 8.90
N PRO A 36 -3.65 -12.34 10.17
CA PRO A 36 -3.19 -13.28 11.18
C PRO A 36 -4.16 -14.46 11.42
N LEU A 37 -5.47 -14.20 11.45
CA LEU A 37 -6.47 -15.25 11.62
C LEU A 37 -6.46 -16.21 10.44
N ALA A 38 -6.43 -15.69 9.22
CA ALA A 38 -6.39 -16.52 8.02
C ALA A 38 -5.12 -17.39 8.01
N GLN A 39 -3.95 -16.83 8.31
CA GLN A 39 -2.69 -17.60 8.40
C GLN A 39 -2.77 -18.74 9.43
N ALA A 40 -3.34 -18.49 10.62
CA ALA A 40 -3.53 -19.54 11.62
C ALA A 40 -4.43 -20.68 11.10
N LEU A 41 -5.51 -20.33 10.38
CA LEU A 41 -6.40 -21.29 9.75
C LEU A 41 -5.75 -22.04 8.57
N GLU A 42 -4.87 -21.39 7.81
CA GLU A 42 -4.11 -22.04 6.74
C GLU A 42 -3.23 -23.16 7.30
N VAL A 43 -2.56 -22.91 8.42
CA VAL A 43 -1.76 -23.93 9.12
C VAL A 43 -2.66 -25.06 9.65
N ALA A 44 -3.78 -24.74 10.28
CA ALA A 44 -4.68 -25.76 10.84
C ALA A 44 -5.35 -26.63 9.76
N SER A 45 -5.71 -26.03 8.62
CA SER A 45 -6.46 -26.69 7.55
C SER A 45 -5.60 -27.22 6.40
N GLN A 46 -4.32 -26.84 6.34
CA GLN A 46 -3.41 -27.12 5.23
C GLN A 46 -3.95 -26.61 3.88
N ARG A 47 -4.69 -25.49 3.90
CA ARG A 47 -5.25 -24.85 2.71
C ARG A 47 -4.88 -23.39 2.69
N LYS A 48 -4.52 -22.87 1.51
CA LYS A 48 -4.29 -21.44 1.31
C LYS A 48 -5.62 -20.67 1.30
N LEU A 49 -5.70 -19.62 2.09
CA LEU A 49 -6.85 -18.74 2.29
C LEU A 49 -6.55 -17.29 1.91
N LEU A 50 -5.28 -16.88 1.97
CA LEU A 50 -4.81 -15.58 1.54
C LEU A 50 -4.15 -15.69 0.18
N HIS A 51 -4.71 -14.99 -0.79
CA HIS A 51 -4.13 -14.82 -2.10
C HIS A 51 -4.51 -13.44 -2.64
N SER A 52 -3.51 -12.73 -3.15
CA SER A 52 -3.74 -11.53 -3.95
C SER A 52 -2.53 -11.27 -4.83
N THR A 53 -2.77 -10.65 -5.99
CA THR A 53 -1.72 -10.11 -6.87
C THR A 53 -1.66 -8.58 -6.77
N ALA A 54 -0.61 -7.97 -7.31
CA ALA A 54 -0.50 -6.53 -7.43
C ALA A 54 -1.68 -5.92 -8.21
N ASP A 55 -2.06 -6.53 -9.34
CA ASP A 55 -3.16 -6.05 -10.18
C ASP A 55 -4.50 -6.05 -9.45
N GLN A 56 -4.77 -7.11 -8.66
CA GLN A 56 -5.98 -7.17 -7.84
C GLN A 56 -6.01 -6.06 -6.80
N GLN A 57 -4.86 -5.74 -6.18
CA GLN A 57 -4.76 -4.63 -5.23
C GLN A 57 -4.91 -3.27 -5.92
N ARG A 58 -4.34 -3.09 -7.11
CA ARG A 58 -4.54 -1.88 -7.92
C ARG A 58 -6.00 -1.67 -8.29
N ILE A 59 -6.72 -2.72 -8.65
CA ILE A 59 -8.17 -2.66 -8.91
C ILE A 59 -8.94 -2.26 -7.65
N LYS A 60 -8.64 -2.86 -6.49
CA LYS A 60 -9.28 -2.49 -5.21
C LYS A 60 -9.06 -1.01 -4.84
N HIS A 61 -7.91 -0.45 -5.24
CA HIS A 61 -7.54 0.94 -4.97
C HIS A 61 -7.60 1.84 -6.21
N ALA A 62 -8.37 1.47 -7.25
CA ALA A 62 -8.38 2.18 -8.52
C ALA A 62 -8.62 3.70 -8.38
N PRO A 63 -9.58 4.19 -7.54
CA PRO A 63 -9.78 5.63 -7.37
C PRO A 63 -8.56 6.38 -6.82
N PHE A 64 -7.72 5.73 -6.00
CA PHE A 64 -6.47 6.32 -5.51
C PHE A 64 -5.44 6.41 -6.63
N TYR A 65 -5.25 5.32 -7.37
CA TYR A 65 -4.27 5.27 -8.45
C TYR A 65 -4.65 6.17 -9.63
N GLU A 66 -5.93 6.44 -9.87
CA GLU A 66 -6.39 7.45 -10.83
C GLU A 66 -5.86 8.86 -10.47
N VAL A 67 -5.91 9.25 -9.19
CA VAL A 67 -5.37 10.53 -8.72
C VAL A 67 -3.85 10.57 -8.86
N VAL A 68 -3.17 9.47 -8.52
CA VAL A 68 -1.71 9.36 -8.69
C VAL A 68 -1.31 9.46 -10.16
N ALA A 69 -2.04 8.81 -11.06
CA ALA A 69 -1.75 8.85 -12.50
C ALA A 69 -1.97 10.25 -13.10
N ALA A 70 -2.92 11.02 -12.54
CA ALA A 70 -3.13 12.42 -12.91
C ALA A 70 -2.07 13.36 -12.34
N ALA A 71 -1.41 12.99 -11.23
CA ALA A 71 -0.32 13.75 -10.64
C ALA A 71 0.98 13.56 -11.44
N GLN A 72 1.52 14.64 -12.00
CA GLN A 72 2.77 14.57 -12.76
C GLN A 72 3.96 14.34 -11.81
N PRO A 73 4.75 13.26 -11.97
CA PRO A 73 5.97 13.07 -11.22
C PRO A 73 6.98 14.17 -11.57
N GLY A 74 7.67 14.68 -10.55
CA GLY A 74 8.63 15.77 -10.73
C GLY A 74 9.33 16.15 -9.43
N PRO A 75 10.15 17.20 -9.44
CA PRO A 75 10.94 17.59 -8.27
C PRO A 75 10.11 17.89 -7.01
N SER A 76 8.83 18.27 -7.18
CA SER A 76 7.92 18.61 -6.08
C SER A 76 6.90 17.51 -5.74
N PHE A 77 6.87 16.40 -6.48
CA PHE A 77 5.96 15.29 -6.24
C PHE A 77 6.63 13.95 -6.54
N ARG A 78 6.70 13.10 -5.51
CA ARG A 78 7.14 11.71 -5.62
C ARG A 78 6.04 10.78 -5.10
N PHE A 79 5.84 9.66 -5.79
CA PHE A 79 4.95 8.60 -5.37
C PHE A 79 5.75 7.36 -4.99
N LEU A 80 5.50 6.85 -3.78
CA LEU A 80 6.06 5.60 -3.29
C LEU A 80 4.94 4.54 -3.27
N ASP A 81 5.17 3.37 -3.88
CA ASP A 81 4.13 2.37 -4.10
C ASP A 81 4.39 1.08 -3.30
N PRO A 82 3.87 0.96 -2.06
CA PRO A 82 4.05 -0.25 -1.26
C PRO A 82 3.54 -1.52 -1.92
N VAL A 83 2.51 -1.45 -2.79
CA VAL A 83 2.04 -2.61 -3.54
C VAL A 83 3.15 -3.18 -4.42
N GLN A 84 3.99 -2.34 -5.04
CA GLN A 84 5.12 -2.79 -5.85
C GLN A 84 6.19 -3.52 -5.02
N TRP A 85 6.38 -3.12 -3.76
CA TRP A 85 7.38 -3.73 -2.89
C TRP A 85 6.88 -5.01 -2.22
N MET A 86 5.58 -5.08 -1.95
CA MET A 86 4.95 -6.19 -1.24
C MET A 86 4.40 -7.27 -2.17
N CYS A 87 4.19 -6.98 -3.44
CA CYS A 87 3.63 -7.93 -4.39
C CYS A 87 4.61 -8.21 -5.53
N SER A 88 5.04 -9.47 -5.64
CA SER A 88 5.74 -9.99 -6.82
C SER A 88 4.74 -10.72 -7.71
N SER A 89 4.85 -12.05 -7.85
CA SER A 89 3.77 -12.88 -8.41
C SER A 89 2.55 -12.94 -7.49
N GLU A 90 2.77 -12.82 -6.17
CA GLU A 90 1.75 -12.72 -5.14
C GLU A 90 2.18 -11.70 -4.07
N CYS A 91 1.20 -11.17 -3.34
CA CYS A 91 1.42 -10.26 -2.23
C CYS A 91 1.84 -11.00 -0.97
N ILE A 92 2.95 -10.58 -0.36
CA ILE A 92 3.48 -11.17 0.87
C ILE A 92 2.65 -10.73 2.08
N THR A 93 2.35 -11.68 2.96
CA THR A 93 1.64 -11.46 4.23
C THR A 93 2.47 -11.87 5.45
N MET A 94 3.64 -12.48 5.20
CA MET A 94 4.56 -13.00 6.21
C MET A 94 5.99 -12.87 5.72
N LYS A 95 6.93 -12.55 6.61
CA LYS A 95 8.37 -12.55 6.32
C LYS A 95 9.10 -13.11 7.54
N GLY A 96 9.97 -14.10 7.33
CA GLY A 96 10.73 -14.73 8.43
C GLY A 96 9.84 -15.37 9.51
N GLY A 97 8.66 -15.90 9.15
CA GLY A 97 7.71 -16.50 10.10
C GLY A 97 6.87 -15.50 10.90
N VAL A 98 7.04 -14.19 10.68
CA VAL A 98 6.28 -13.13 11.37
C VAL A 98 5.24 -12.54 10.42
N THR A 99 4.01 -12.37 10.93
CA THR A 99 2.92 -11.75 10.17
C THR A 99 3.18 -10.25 9.96
N LEU A 100 2.99 -9.78 8.73
CA LEU A 100 3.20 -8.38 8.36
C LEU A 100 1.99 -7.50 8.68
N TYR A 101 0.88 -8.09 9.11
CA TYR A 101 -0.39 -7.40 9.32
C TYR A 101 -0.87 -7.56 10.75
N ARG A 102 -1.51 -6.52 11.28
CA ARG A 102 -2.24 -6.57 12.56
C ARG A 102 -3.65 -7.11 12.36
N ASP A 103 -4.29 -6.73 11.25
CA ASP A 103 -5.66 -7.09 10.91
C ASP A 103 -5.78 -7.35 9.39
N SER A 104 -6.83 -6.87 8.74
CA SER A 104 -7.07 -7.11 7.31
C SER A 104 -6.41 -6.06 6.39
N HIS A 105 -5.92 -4.95 6.94
CA HIS A 105 -5.39 -3.82 6.16
C HIS A 105 -4.30 -3.01 6.88
N HIS A 106 -4.19 -3.08 8.20
CA HIS A 106 -3.09 -2.43 8.92
C HIS A 106 -1.86 -3.32 8.99
N LEU A 107 -0.69 -2.75 8.71
CA LEU A 107 0.59 -3.39 8.96
C LEU A 107 0.82 -3.60 10.47
N SER A 108 1.48 -4.69 10.83
CA SER A 108 2.10 -4.87 12.15
C SER A 108 3.38 -4.02 12.26
N VAL A 109 3.99 -3.95 13.44
CA VAL A 109 5.32 -3.31 13.59
C VAL A 109 6.34 -3.97 12.66
N ALA A 110 6.39 -5.31 12.63
CA ALA A 110 7.24 -6.06 11.70
C ALA A 110 6.90 -5.77 10.22
N GLY A 111 5.62 -5.54 9.92
CA GLY A 111 5.17 -5.09 8.60
C GLY A 111 5.75 -3.76 8.18
N VAL A 112 5.74 -2.76 9.08
CA VAL A 112 6.33 -1.44 8.83
C VAL A 112 7.86 -1.55 8.71
N GLU A 113 8.51 -2.27 9.64
CA GLU A 113 9.96 -2.50 9.62
C GLU A 113 10.42 -3.14 8.31
N ALA A 114 9.64 -4.07 7.76
CA ALA A 114 9.94 -4.73 6.49
C ALA A 114 9.95 -3.79 5.27
N LEU A 115 9.39 -2.58 5.39
CA LEU A 115 9.32 -1.57 4.34
C LEU A 115 10.26 -0.37 4.56
N LEU A 116 10.95 -0.30 5.72
CA LEU A 116 11.74 0.89 6.08
C LEU A 116 12.86 1.19 5.08
N GLU A 117 13.50 0.16 4.52
CA GLU A 117 14.55 0.33 3.51
C GLU A 117 14.01 1.00 2.24
N GLN A 118 12.90 0.50 1.70
CA GLN A 118 12.28 1.05 0.49
C GLN A 118 11.75 2.47 0.73
N VAL A 119 11.20 2.73 1.91
CA VAL A 119 10.76 4.07 2.30
C VAL A 119 11.97 5.00 2.39
N ALA A 120 13.04 4.62 3.09
CA ALA A 120 14.24 5.44 3.23
C ALA A 120 14.84 5.81 1.86
N VAL A 121 15.03 4.83 0.97
CA VAL A 121 15.50 5.06 -0.40
C VAL A 121 14.56 5.99 -1.17
N GLY A 122 13.24 5.87 -0.97
CA GLY A 122 12.26 6.75 -1.60
C GLY A 122 12.26 8.20 -1.08
N LEU A 123 12.77 8.42 0.14
CA LEU A 123 12.86 9.74 0.79
C LEU A 123 14.16 10.49 0.48
N GLU A 124 15.23 9.80 0.07
CA GLU A 124 16.51 10.42 -0.27
C GLU A 124 16.41 11.21 -1.59
N LEU A 125 16.84 12.48 -1.54
CA LEU A 125 16.80 13.44 -2.66
C LEU A 125 17.94 13.22 -3.65
#